data_AF-A0A969UUB2-F1
#
_entry.id   AF-A0A969UUB2-F1
#
_cell.length_a   1.000
_cell.length_b   1.000
_cell.length_c   1.000
_cell.angle_alpha   90.00
_cell.angle_beta   90.00
_cell.angle_gamma   90.00
#
_symmetry.space_group_name_H-M   'P 1'
#
loop_
_entity.id
_entity.type
_entity.pdbx_description
1 polymer ?
#
loop_
_entity_poly.entity_id
_entity_poly.type
_entity_poly.pdbx_seq_one_letter_code
_entity_poly.pdbx_strand_id
1 'polypeptide(L)'
;MTLSRRSDKRHCSFGNHLVFYISTPVFRWIGALVAIVVISYIPVRLAIAAYQAPSPQAILTLGGRPAREAFTAELATIHPNLEIWVSSGMRPNDAQSVFQSAGVPETRVHLDYRAVDTVTNFTTLVGDLEKRNIRHIYLITSDYHMPRAVAIATVVLGSHGITFTPLAVPSGKAPESKVRVARDVVRSLVWIATGKTGASLNPKL
;
A
#
# COMPACT_ATOMS: atom_id res chain seq x y z
N MET A 1 24.68 85.50 38.61
CA MET A 1 24.35 85.04 37.23
C MET A 1 25.41 84.01 36.88
N THR A 2 25.15 82.72 36.64
CA THR A 2 23.94 82.05 36.19
C THR A 2 24.00 80.58 36.64
N LEU A 3 22.93 80.11 37.28
CA LEU A 3 22.63 78.70 37.52
C LEU A 3 22.28 78.02 36.18
N SER A 4 22.64 76.73 36.00
CA SER A 4 21.70 75.78 35.37
C SER A 4 22.12 74.32 35.59
N ARG A 5 21.30 73.62 36.39
CA ARG A 5 21.14 72.17 36.44
C ARG A 5 20.38 71.69 35.19
N ARG A 6 20.75 70.51 34.66
CA ARG A 6 19.89 69.45 34.04
C ARG A 6 20.83 68.54 33.24
N SER A 7 20.63 67.24 33.07
CA SER A 7 19.63 66.29 33.54
C SER A 7 20.19 64.91 33.19
N ASP A 8 19.99 63.96 34.10
CA ASP A 8 20.07 62.52 33.90
C ASP A 8 19.55 62.07 32.53
N LYS A 9 20.33 61.26 31.82
CA LYS A 9 19.84 60.30 30.80
C LYS A 9 20.64 59.00 30.90
N ARG A 10 20.39 58.25 31.97
CA ARG A 10 20.48 56.78 31.95
C ARG A 10 19.76 56.25 30.71
N HIS A 11 20.52 55.76 29.73
CA HIS A 11 19.96 54.93 28.66
C HIS A 11 19.73 53.53 29.23
N CYS A 12 18.49 53.27 29.66
CA CYS A 12 17.94 51.93 29.70
C CYS A 12 17.90 51.39 28.26
N SER A 13 18.74 50.41 27.94
CA SER A 13 18.45 49.48 26.84
C SER A 13 17.68 48.31 27.44
N PHE A 14 16.35 48.45 27.44
CA PHE A 14 15.40 47.37 27.71
C PHE A 14 14.61 47.20 26.42
N GLY A 15 14.72 46.04 25.78
CA GLY A 15 13.88 45.73 24.63
C GLY A 15 14.54 44.76 23.67
N ASN A 16 14.04 43.52 23.72
CA ASN A 16 13.75 42.62 22.60
C ASN A 16 14.91 42.44 21.60
N HIS A 17 15.49 41.26 21.50
CA HIS A 17 14.81 40.16 20.85
C HIS A 17 15.39 38.84 21.34
N LEU A 18 14.65 38.17 22.22
CA LEU A 18 14.75 36.73 22.43
C LEU A 18 14.18 36.02 21.18
N VAL A 19 14.77 36.27 20.00
CA VAL A 19 14.63 35.36 18.87
C VAL A 19 15.60 34.23 19.18
N PHE A 20 15.15 33.31 20.02
CA PHE A 20 15.76 31.99 20.09
C PHE A 20 15.76 31.48 18.65
N TYR A 21 16.97 31.42 18.10
CA TYR A 21 17.30 30.90 16.80
C TYR A 21 16.90 29.42 16.80
N ILE A 22 15.65 29.10 16.44
CA ILE A 22 15.20 27.72 16.22
C ILE A 22 15.81 27.25 14.89
N SER A 23 17.11 27.06 14.90
CA SER A 23 17.83 26.28 13.88
C SER A 23 18.98 25.55 14.56
N THR A 24 18.73 25.00 15.75
CA THR A 24 19.71 24.13 16.38
C THR A 24 19.87 22.87 15.52
N PRO A 25 21.10 22.49 15.13
CA PRO A 25 21.37 21.33 14.27
C PRO A 25 20.72 20.04 14.78
N VAL A 26 20.46 19.96 16.09
CA VAL A 26 19.70 18.89 16.76
C VAL A 26 18.33 18.64 16.11
N PHE A 27 17.52 19.66 15.80
CA PHE A 27 16.21 19.47 15.18
C PHE A 27 16.31 18.89 13.76
N ARG A 28 17.38 19.23 13.03
CA ARG A 28 17.65 18.67 11.69
C ARG A 28 17.98 17.18 11.78
N TRP A 29 18.79 16.78 12.74
CA TRP A 29 19.13 15.37 12.98
C TRP A 29 17.93 14.56 13.47
N ILE A 30 17.10 15.11 14.36
CA ILE A 30 15.85 14.46 14.79
C ILE A 30 14.91 14.28 13.60
N GLY A 31 14.71 15.33 12.79
CA GLY A 31 13.87 15.23 11.59
C GLY A 31 14.37 14.20 10.58
N ALA A 32 15.69 14.14 10.35
CA ALA A 32 16.30 13.14 9.49
C ALA A 32 16.11 11.72 10.03
N LEU A 33 16.27 11.51 11.33
CA LEU A 33 16.05 10.21 11.98
C LEU A 33 14.59 9.75 11.84
N VAL A 34 13.63 10.64 12.11
CA VAL A 34 12.20 10.35 11.94
C VAL A 34 11.89 9.99 10.49
N ALA A 35 12.42 10.74 9.53
CA ALA A 35 12.25 10.43 8.12
C ALA A 35 12.83 9.06 7.76
N ILE A 36 14.02 8.72 8.25
CA ILE A 36 14.63 7.40 8.04
C ILE A 36 13.74 6.29 8.58
N VAL A 37 13.23 6.42 9.82
CA VAL A 37 12.34 5.42 10.42
C VAL A 37 11.06 5.26 9.60
N VAL A 38 10.41 6.36 9.22
CA VAL A 38 9.17 6.31 8.42
C VAL A 38 9.42 5.69 7.04
N ILE A 39 10.50 6.08 6.35
CA ILE A 39 10.83 5.60 5.01
C ILE A 39 11.23 4.11 5.04
N SER A 40 11.97 3.69 6.08
CA SER A 40 12.45 2.31 6.22
C SER A 40 11.40 1.33 6.75
N TYR A 41 10.32 1.80 7.37
CA TYR A 41 9.31 0.96 7.99
C TYR A 41 8.77 -0.13 7.04
N ILE A 42 8.26 0.26 5.87
CA ILE A 42 7.69 -0.69 4.91
C ILE A 42 8.76 -1.62 4.30
N PRO A 43 9.92 -1.13 3.80
CA PRO A 43 10.98 -2.01 3.31
C PRO A 43 11.46 -3.04 4.34
N VAL A 44 11.63 -2.65 5.60
CA VAL A 44 12.04 -3.55 6.68
C VAL A 44 10.96 -4.61 6.93
N ARG A 45 9.67 -4.22 6.98
CA ARG A 45 8.58 -5.18 7.13
C ARG A 45 8.49 -6.16 5.97
N LEU A 46 8.68 -5.71 4.73
CA LEU A 46 8.73 -6.58 3.56
C LEU A 46 9.91 -7.56 3.61
N ALA A 47 11.10 -7.08 4.02
CA ALA A 47 12.27 -7.93 4.16
C ALA A 47 12.09 -9.00 5.25
N ILE A 48 11.52 -8.63 6.41
CA ILE A 48 11.18 -9.58 7.47
C ILE A 48 10.15 -10.61 6.97
N ALA A 49 9.10 -10.16 6.27
CA ALA A 49 8.09 -11.06 5.73
C ALA A 49 8.67 -12.05 4.71
N ALA A 50 9.54 -11.58 3.82
CA ALA A 50 10.23 -12.43 2.83
C ALA A 50 11.18 -13.44 3.50
N TYR A 51 11.84 -13.04 4.60
CA TYR A 51 12.69 -13.94 5.38
C TYR A 51 11.86 -15.02 6.11
N GLN A 52 10.75 -14.62 6.73
CA GLN A 52 9.88 -15.53 7.49
C GLN A 52 9.04 -16.45 6.59
N ALA A 53 8.65 -15.99 5.41
CA ALA A 53 7.88 -16.72 4.41
C ALA A 53 8.58 -16.66 3.04
N PRO A 54 9.62 -17.47 2.82
CA PRO A 54 10.41 -17.43 1.57
C PRO A 54 9.63 -17.90 0.34
N SER A 55 8.50 -18.57 0.52
CA SER A 55 7.63 -19.02 -0.56
C SER A 55 6.19 -18.52 -0.36
N PRO A 56 5.45 -18.24 -1.45
CA PRO A 56 4.05 -17.86 -1.36
C PRO A 56 3.17 -18.91 -0.66
N GLN A 57 2.23 -18.43 0.13
CA GLN A 57 1.29 -19.21 0.94
C GLN A 57 -0.15 -19.09 0.44
N ALA A 58 -0.43 -18.11 -0.41
CA ALA A 58 -1.70 -17.94 -1.10
C ALA A 58 -1.52 -17.25 -2.45
N ILE A 59 -2.56 -17.29 -3.28
CA ILE A 59 -2.64 -16.58 -4.55
C ILE A 59 -3.69 -15.48 -4.40
N LEU A 60 -3.35 -14.23 -4.74
CA LEU A 60 -4.27 -13.12 -4.84
C LEU A 60 -4.40 -12.68 -6.30
N THR A 61 -5.59 -12.86 -6.87
CA THR A 61 -5.92 -12.49 -8.23
C THR A 61 -6.79 -11.25 -8.25
N LEU A 62 -6.28 -10.18 -8.86
CA LEU A 62 -7.03 -8.95 -9.03
C LEU A 62 -7.98 -9.05 -10.21
N GLY A 63 -9.24 -8.73 -9.97
CA GLY A 63 -10.32 -8.79 -10.94
C GLY A 63 -10.09 -7.92 -12.16
N GLY A 64 -10.68 -8.33 -13.28
CA GLY A 64 -10.55 -7.67 -14.57
C GLY A 64 -10.97 -8.57 -15.71
N ARG A 65 -10.01 -9.07 -16.50
CA ARG A 65 -10.32 -9.94 -17.64
C ARG A 65 -10.35 -11.41 -17.19
N PRO A 66 -11.29 -12.23 -17.71
CA PRO A 66 -11.41 -13.67 -17.42
C PRO A 66 -10.12 -14.49 -17.54
N ALA A 67 -9.19 -14.04 -18.39
CA ALA A 67 -7.89 -14.67 -18.57
C ALA A 67 -7.06 -14.73 -17.27
N ARG A 68 -7.33 -13.85 -16.29
CA ARG A 68 -6.61 -13.86 -15.01
C ARG A 68 -7.06 -15.01 -14.13
N GLU A 69 -8.36 -15.24 -14.03
CA GLU A 69 -8.95 -16.35 -13.30
C GLU A 69 -8.59 -17.69 -13.96
N ALA A 70 -8.59 -17.76 -15.30
CA ALA A 70 -8.12 -18.95 -16.03
C ALA A 70 -6.65 -19.26 -15.72
N PHE A 71 -5.76 -18.27 -15.82
CA PHE A 71 -4.34 -18.43 -15.43
C PHE A 71 -4.18 -18.82 -13.96
N THR A 72 -5.00 -18.26 -13.08
CA THR A 72 -4.99 -18.61 -11.64
C THR A 72 -5.40 -20.06 -11.42
N ALA A 73 -6.41 -20.53 -12.15
CA ALA A 73 -6.89 -21.91 -12.07
C ALA A 73 -5.82 -22.89 -12.54
N GLU A 74 -5.13 -22.59 -13.64
CA GLU A 74 -3.97 -23.37 -14.11
C GLU A 74 -2.84 -23.40 -13.07
N LEU A 75 -2.46 -22.22 -12.53
CA LEU A 75 -1.43 -22.12 -11.50
C LEU A 75 -1.79 -22.92 -10.23
N ALA A 76 -3.07 -22.96 -9.88
CA ALA A 76 -3.57 -23.70 -8.72
C ALA A 76 -3.46 -25.23 -8.84
N THR A 77 -3.34 -25.76 -10.06
CA THR A 77 -3.06 -27.19 -10.31
C THR A 77 -1.62 -27.55 -9.96
N ILE A 78 -0.69 -26.62 -10.19
CA ILE A 78 0.74 -26.77 -9.87
C ILE A 78 0.98 -26.55 -8.37
N HIS A 79 0.14 -25.73 -7.74
CA HIS A 79 0.21 -25.41 -6.32
C HIS A 79 -1.06 -25.84 -5.56
N PRO A 80 -1.27 -27.16 -5.36
CA PRO A 80 -2.53 -27.71 -4.85
C PRO A 80 -2.87 -27.33 -3.39
N ASN A 81 -1.90 -26.78 -2.65
CA ASN A 81 -2.06 -26.41 -1.25
C ASN A 81 -2.29 -24.92 -1.02
N LEU A 82 -2.15 -24.08 -2.05
CA LEU A 82 -2.34 -22.63 -1.88
C LEU A 82 -3.82 -22.28 -1.93
N GLU A 83 -4.24 -21.46 -0.97
CA GLU A 83 -5.54 -20.77 -1.00
C GLU A 83 -5.55 -19.71 -2.09
N ILE A 84 -6.73 -19.49 -2.68
CA ILE A 84 -6.93 -18.57 -3.79
C ILE A 84 -7.89 -17.48 -3.33
N TRP A 85 -7.48 -16.23 -3.50
CA TRP A 85 -8.26 -15.04 -3.18
C TRP A 85 -8.49 -14.28 -4.47
N VAL A 86 -9.75 -14.05 -4.85
CA VAL A 86 -10.10 -13.29 -6.05
C VAL A 86 -10.80 -12.01 -5.63
N SER A 87 -10.28 -10.86 -6.05
CA SER A 87 -10.84 -9.54 -5.71
C SER A 87 -11.58 -8.93 -6.91
N SER A 88 -12.92 -8.90 -6.85
CA SER A 88 -13.85 -8.31 -7.82
C SER A 88 -13.76 -8.84 -9.24
N GLY A 89 -13.33 -10.10 -9.41
CA GLY A 89 -13.17 -10.77 -10.70
C GLY A 89 -14.46 -11.07 -11.45
N MET A 90 -14.48 -12.19 -12.18
CA MET A 90 -15.69 -12.71 -12.82
C MET A 90 -16.84 -12.87 -11.81
N ARG A 91 -18.08 -12.94 -12.32
CA ARG A 91 -19.27 -13.21 -11.48
C ARG A 91 -19.06 -14.52 -10.69
N PRO A 92 -19.60 -14.65 -9.47
CA PRO A 92 -19.32 -15.79 -8.58
C PRO A 92 -19.44 -17.15 -9.26
N ASN A 93 -20.56 -17.40 -9.93
CA ASN A 93 -20.83 -18.68 -10.60
C ASN A 93 -19.85 -18.97 -11.74
N ASP A 94 -19.46 -17.93 -12.50
CA ASP A 94 -18.53 -18.09 -13.62
C ASP A 94 -17.11 -18.36 -13.09
N ALA A 95 -16.68 -17.61 -12.07
CA ALA A 95 -15.38 -17.79 -11.42
C ALA A 95 -15.28 -19.20 -10.82
N GLN A 96 -16.31 -19.63 -10.11
CA GLN A 96 -16.35 -20.95 -9.47
C GLN A 96 -16.32 -22.07 -10.52
N SER A 97 -17.06 -21.91 -11.63
CA SER A 97 -17.02 -22.86 -12.74
C SER A 97 -15.61 -23.00 -13.35
N VAL A 98 -14.87 -21.89 -13.49
CA VAL A 98 -13.49 -21.91 -13.99
C VAL A 98 -12.58 -22.72 -13.06
N PHE A 99 -12.65 -22.49 -11.74
CA PHE A 99 -11.83 -23.22 -10.77
C PHE A 99 -12.22 -24.69 -10.65
N GLN A 100 -13.51 -25.00 -10.61
CA GLN A 100 -14.01 -26.38 -10.59
C GLN A 100 -13.59 -27.16 -11.84
N SER A 101 -13.64 -26.53 -13.02
CA SER A 101 -13.21 -27.15 -14.28
C SER A 101 -11.72 -27.50 -14.29
N ALA A 102 -10.91 -26.77 -13.53
CA ALA A 102 -9.49 -27.06 -13.30
C ALA A 102 -9.24 -28.06 -12.14
N GLY A 103 -10.30 -28.61 -11.54
CA GLY A 103 -10.19 -29.54 -10.42
C GLY A 103 -9.82 -28.89 -9.08
N VAL A 104 -10.00 -27.56 -8.95
CA VAL A 104 -9.72 -26.84 -7.70
C VAL A 104 -10.93 -26.95 -6.76
N PRO A 105 -10.77 -27.49 -5.55
CA PRO A 105 -11.84 -27.54 -4.55
C PRO A 105 -12.36 -26.16 -4.19
N GLU A 106 -13.68 -26.01 -4.06
CA GLU A 106 -14.32 -24.74 -3.67
C GLU A 106 -13.82 -24.20 -2.34
N THR A 107 -13.45 -25.09 -1.41
CA THR A 107 -12.92 -24.72 -0.08
C THR A 107 -11.60 -23.95 -0.15
N ARG A 108 -10.87 -24.03 -1.26
CA ARG A 108 -9.64 -23.26 -1.51
C ARG A 108 -9.90 -21.90 -2.15
N VAL A 109 -11.12 -21.61 -2.61
CA VAL A 109 -11.43 -20.42 -3.40
C VAL A 109 -12.23 -19.43 -2.56
N HIS A 110 -11.67 -18.25 -2.34
CA HIS A 110 -12.27 -17.14 -1.62
C HIS A 110 -12.54 -15.99 -2.59
N LEU A 111 -13.81 -15.81 -2.94
CA LEU A 111 -14.23 -14.73 -3.84
C LEU A 111 -14.65 -13.52 -3.00
N ASP A 112 -14.00 -12.38 -3.23
CA ASP A 112 -14.29 -11.10 -2.59
C ASP A 112 -14.82 -10.10 -3.59
N TYR A 113 -15.96 -9.49 -3.29
CA TYR A 113 -16.60 -8.48 -4.15
C TYR A 113 -16.78 -7.13 -3.44
N ARG A 114 -16.04 -6.90 -2.34
CA ARG A 114 -16.11 -5.63 -1.59
C ARG A 114 -15.34 -4.51 -2.31
N ALA A 115 -14.37 -4.86 -3.15
CA ALA A 115 -13.53 -3.89 -3.84
C ALA A 115 -14.24 -3.24 -5.03
N VAL A 116 -14.09 -1.93 -5.13
CA VAL A 116 -14.67 -1.09 -6.20
C VAL A 116 -13.59 -0.43 -7.08
N ASP A 117 -12.33 -0.51 -6.66
CA ASP A 117 -11.18 -0.01 -7.40
C ASP A 117 -9.89 -0.75 -7.00
N THR A 118 -8.78 -0.35 -7.62
CA THR A 118 -7.49 -1.01 -7.42
C THR A 118 -6.92 -0.83 -6.01
N VAL A 119 -7.26 0.22 -5.27
CA VAL A 119 -6.82 0.38 -3.88
C VAL A 119 -7.62 -0.55 -2.97
N THR A 120 -8.94 -0.55 -3.14
CA THR A 120 -9.86 -1.39 -2.37
C THR A 120 -9.67 -2.88 -2.61
N ASN A 121 -9.13 -3.28 -3.77
CA ASN A 121 -8.71 -4.66 -4.02
C ASN A 121 -7.72 -5.19 -2.97
N PHE A 122 -6.90 -4.32 -2.38
CA PHE A 122 -5.95 -4.72 -1.34
C PHE A 122 -6.49 -4.43 0.06
N THR A 123 -7.06 -3.24 0.27
CA THR A 123 -7.44 -2.80 1.63
C THR A 123 -8.59 -3.61 2.22
N THR A 124 -9.44 -4.22 1.40
CA THR A 124 -10.53 -5.09 1.86
C THR A 124 -10.03 -6.47 2.29
N LEU A 125 -8.97 -6.98 1.66
CA LEU A 125 -8.46 -8.33 1.86
C LEU A 125 -7.26 -8.42 2.81
N VAL A 126 -6.48 -7.35 2.97
CA VAL A 126 -5.24 -7.38 3.78
C VAL A 126 -5.49 -7.87 5.21
N GLY A 127 -6.57 -7.45 5.84
CA GLY A 127 -6.94 -7.91 7.18
C GLY A 127 -7.36 -9.38 7.23
N ASP A 128 -7.93 -9.92 6.16
CA ASP A 128 -8.32 -11.34 6.09
C ASP A 128 -7.09 -12.23 5.85
N LEU A 129 -6.12 -11.77 5.05
CA LEU A 129 -4.82 -12.42 4.89
C LEU A 129 -4.02 -12.45 6.21
N GLU A 130 -4.01 -11.33 6.94
CA GLU A 130 -3.34 -11.25 8.25
C GLU A 130 -3.93 -12.21 9.28
N LYS A 131 -5.27 -12.28 9.39
CA LYS A 131 -5.96 -13.20 10.30
C LYS A 131 -5.62 -14.67 10.03
N ARG A 132 -5.27 -15.00 8.78
CA ARG A 132 -4.84 -16.33 8.34
C ARG A 132 -3.33 -16.55 8.44
N ASN A 133 -2.59 -15.58 8.98
CA ASN A 133 -1.13 -15.59 9.07
C ASN A 133 -0.43 -15.75 7.71
N ILE A 134 -1.06 -15.29 6.63
CA ILE A 134 -0.45 -15.26 5.30
C ILE A 134 0.51 -14.07 5.22
N ARG A 135 1.78 -14.35 4.97
CA ARG A 135 2.88 -13.37 4.92
C ARG A 135 3.54 -13.25 3.55
N HIS A 136 3.26 -14.17 2.64
CA HIS A 136 3.74 -14.11 1.26
C HIS A 136 2.64 -14.60 0.31
N ILE A 137 2.33 -13.81 -0.72
CA ILE A 137 1.36 -14.19 -1.76
C ILE A 137 1.94 -14.15 -3.16
N TYR A 138 1.36 -14.91 -4.09
CA TYR A 138 1.43 -14.56 -5.51
C TYR A 138 0.43 -13.43 -5.78
N LEU A 139 0.86 -12.37 -6.47
CA LEU A 139 0.00 -11.27 -6.89
C LEU A 139 -0.23 -11.33 -8.39
N ILE A 140 -1.45 -11.64 -8.80
CA ILE A 140 -1.82 -11.83 -10.21
C ILE A 140 -2.66 -10.65 -10.70
N THR A 141 -2.22 -10.05 -11.80
CA THR A 141 -3.03 -9.12 -12.61
C THR A 141 -2.47 -9.07 -14.04
N SER A 142 -3.11 -8.33 -14.93
CA SER A 142 -2.57 -8.13 -16.27
C SER A 142 -1.30 -7.27 -16.25
N ASP A 143 -0.37 -7.54 -17.15
CA ASP A 143 0.88 -6.80 -17.37
C ASP A 143 0.75 -5.27 -17.30
N TYR A 144 -0.24 -4.68 -17.99
CA TYR A 144 -0.45 -3.23 -18.03
C TYR A 144 -0.92 -2.62 -16.70
N HIS A 145 -1.51 -3.44 -15.82
CA HIS A 145 -1.93 -3.06 -14.47
C HIS A 145 -0.88 -3.37 -13.40
N MET A 146 0.08 -4.25 -13.70
CA MET A 146 1.04 -4.75 -12.73
C MET A 146 1.86 -3.64 -12.05
N PRO A 147 2.38 -2.61 -12.76
CA PRO A 147 3.12 -1.53 -12.10
C PRO A 147 2.30 -0.81 -11.01
N ARG A 148 1.01 -0.59 -11.27
CA ARG A 148 0.10 0.03 -10.29
C ARG A 148 -0.20 -0.91 -9.13
N ALA A 149 -0.46 -2.17 -9.42
CA ALA A 149 -0.73 -3.19 -8.42
C ALA A 149 0.47 -3.38 -7.46
N VAL A 150 1.69 -3.46 -7.99
CA VAL A 150 2.93 -3.55 -7.19
C VAL A 150 3.09 -2.31 -6.29
N ALA A 151 2.89 -1.10 -6.82
CA ALA A 151 3.03 0.12 -6.03
C ALA A 151 2.04 0.17 -4.85
N ILE A 152 0.78 -0.22 -5.08
CA ILE A 152 -0.24 -0.27 -4.03
C ILE A 152 0.04 -1.42 -3.06
N ALA A 153 0.40 -2.60 -3.55
CA ALA A 153 0.73 -3.77 -2.74
C ALA A 153 1.91 -3.49 -1.79
N THR A 154 2.97 -2.83 -2.28
CA THR A 154 4.09 -2.39 -1.44
C THR A 154 3.61 -1.55 -0.27
N VAL A 155 2.67 -0.64 -0.49
CA VAL A 155 2.13 0.22 0.57
C VAL A 155 1.17 -0.54 1.48
N VAL A 156 0.14 -1.18 0.94
CA VAL A 156 -0.94 -1.82 1.71
C VAL A 156 -0.48 -3.13 2.33
N LEU A 157 0.04 -4.08 1.53
CA LEU A 157 0.50 -5.37 2.05
C LEU A 157 1.79 -5.21 2.86
N GLY A 158 2.72 -4.38 2.37
CA GLY A 158 3.99 -4.14 3.05
C GLY A 158 3.84 -3.47 4.41
N SER A 159 2.90 -2.53 4.58
CA SER A 159 2.61 -1.95 5.89
C SER A 159 2.02 -2.94 6.88
N HIS A 160 1.42 -4.04 6.39
CA HIS A 160 0.92 -5.19 7.16
C HIS A 160 1.93 -6.36 7.25
N GLY A 161 3.14 -6.19 6.69
CA GLY A 161 4.20 -7.20 6.72
C GLY A 161 3.82 -8.46 5.96
N ILE A 162 3.19 -8.25 4.80
CA ILE A 162 2.90 -9.27 3.79
C ILE A 162 3.72 -8.90 2.55
N THR A 163 4.63 -9.79 2.15
CA THR A 163 5.39 -9.68 0.90
C THR A 163 4.65 -10.37 -0.24
N PHE A 164 5.10 -10.16 -1.47
CA PHE A 164 4.43 -10.70 -2.65
C PHE A 164 5.39 -10.99 -3.80
N THR A 165 5.06 -12.00 -4.59
CA THR A 165 5.69 -12.32 -5.87
C THR A 165 4.72 -11.97 -7.00
N PRO A 166 5.02 -10.95 -7.83
CA PRO A 166 4.13 -10.54 -8.92
C PRO A 166 4.18 -11.54 -10.09
N LEU A 167 3.01 -11.94 -10.58
CA LEU A 167 2.84 -12.77 -11.77
C LEU A 167 1.91 -12.06 -12.77
N ALA A 168 2.48 -11.57 -13.87
CA ALA A 168 1.75 -10.78 -14.84
C ALA A 168 1.13 -11.67 -15.93
N VAL A 169 -0.17 -11.48 -16.17
CA VAL A 169 -0.87 -12.12 -17.30
C VAL A 169 -0.71 -11.23 -18.54
N PRO A 170 -0.12 -11.73 -19.64
CA PRO A 170 0.06 -10.95 -20.87
C PRO A 170 -1.27 -10.42 -21.40
N SER A 171 -1.29 -9.16 -21.87
CA SER A 171 -2.51 -8.57 -22.44
C SER A 171 -2.31 -7.78 -23.73
N GLY A 172 -1.06 -7.44 -24.07
CA GLY A 172 -0.73 -6.63 -25.25
C GLY A 172 -1.08 -5.14 -25.10
N LYS A 173 -1.43 -4.68 -23.89
CA LYS A 173 -1.76 -3.27 -23.62
C LYS A 173 -0.57 -2.50 -23.06
N ALA A 174 -0.51 -1.20 -23.37
CA ALA A 174 0.48 -0.32 -22.78
C ALA A 174 0.21 -0.11 -21.27
N PRO A 175 1.27 0.02 -20.44
CA PRO A 175 1.13 0.28 -19.01
C PRO A 175 0.31 1.52 -18.69
N GLU A 176 -0.33 1.52 -17.53
CA GLU A 176 -1.09 2.68 -17.04
C GLU A 176 -0.22 3.91 -16.77
N SER A 177 -0.86 5.09 -16.81
CA SER A 177 -0.16 6.36 -16.60
C SER A 177 0.42 6.48 -15.19
N LYS A 178 1.63 7.04 -15.09
CA LYS A 178 2.33 7.28 -13.81
C LYS A 178 1.53 8.16 -12.85
N VAL A 179 0.75 9.12 -13.38
CA VAL A 179 -0.13 9.99 -12.58
C VAL A 179 -1.19 9.17 -11.83
N ARG A 180 -1.79 8.16 -12.50
CA ARG A 180 -2.77 7.27 -11.86
C ARG A 180 -2.14 6.44 -10.75
N VAL A 181 -0.92 5.93 -10.99
CA VAL A 181 -0.15 5.18 -9.98
C VAL A 181 0.14 6.07 -8.76
N ALA A 182 0.67 7.27 -8.97
CA ALA A 182 0.99 8.20 -7.90
C ALA A 182 -0.25 8.57 -7.06
N ARG A 183 -1.39 8.85 -7.71
CA ARG A 183 -2.66 9.10 -7.03
C ARG A 183 -3.07 7.94 -6.15
N ASP A 184 -3.03 6.71 -6.66
CA ASP A 184 -3.48 5.53 -5.90
C ASP A 184 -2.49 5.15 -4.77
N VAL A 185 -1.19 5.47 -4.91
CA VAL A 185 -0.21 5.39 -3.81
C VAL A 185 -0.55 6.38 -2.70
N VAL A 186 -0.83 7.64 -3.03
CA VAL A 186 -1.25 8.65 -2.04
C VAL A 186 -2.53 8.20 -1.32
N ARG A 187 -3.52 7.70 -2.06
CA ARG A 187 -4.75 7.14 -1.46
C ARG A 187 -4.46 5.97 -0.51
N SER A 188 -3.50 5.12 -0.84
CA SER A 188 -3.09 3.98 0.01
C SER A 188 -2.41 4.46 1.30
N LEU A 189 -1.58 5.51 1.24
CA LEU A 189 -0.97 6.12 2.43
C LEU A 189 -2.02 6.79 3.33
N VAL A 190 -2.99 7.49 2.74
CA VAL A 190 -4.13 8.06 3.48
C VAL A 190 -4.93 6.97 4.17
N TRP A 191 -5.14 5.83 3.51
CA TRP A 191 -5.81 4.68 4.11
C TRP A 191 -5.04 4.13 5.32
N ILE A 192 -3.72 3.96 5.24
CA ILE A 192 -2.90 3.52 6.39
C ILE A 192 -3.11 4.47 7.58
N ALA A 193 -3.12 5.78 7.35
CA ALA A 193 -3.23 6.77 8.41
C ALA A 193 -4.64 6.88 9.01
N THR A 194 -5.69 6.56 8.25
CA THR A 194 -7.09 6.91 8.62
C THR A 194 -8.07 5.75 8.62
N GLY A 195 -7.70 4.60 8.06
CA GLY A 195 -8.61 3.50 7.71
C GLY A 195 -9.58 3.83 6.57
N LYS A 196 -9.60 5.06 6.05
CA LYS A 196 -10.52 5.50 4.99
C LYS A 196 -9.86 5.37 3.62
N THR A 197 -10.49 4.65 2.71
CA THR A 197 -9.96 4.35 1.36
C THR A 197 -10.09 5.51 0.36
N GLY A 198 -10.92 6.51 0.69
CA GLY A 198 -11.26 7.61 -0.22
C GLY A 198 -11.94 7.14 -1.51
N ALA A 199 -12.53 5.93 -1.52
CA ALA A 199 -13.18 5.37 -2.70
C ALA A 199 -14.28 6.30 -3.25
N SER A 200 -15.01 7.00 -2.37
CA SER A 200 -16.04 7.99 -2.73
C SER A 200 -15.52 9.21 -3.51
N LEU A 201 -14.20 9.43 -3.56
CA LEU A 201 -13.57 10.51 -4.34
C LEU A 201 -13.11 10.04 -5.72
N ASN A 202 -13.34 8.77 -6.08
CA ASN A 202 -13.03 8.24 -7.39
C ASN A 202 -14.12 8.69 -8.40
N PRO A 203 -13.79 9.52 -9.41
CA PRO A 203 -14.78 10.03 -10.38
C PRO A 203 -15.27 8.96 -11.39
N LYS A 204 -14.96 7.69 -11.13
CA LYS A 204 -15.31 6.54 -11.98
C LYS A 204 -16.12 5.48 -11.23
N LEU A 205 -16.61 5.80 -10.03
CA LEU A 205 -17.75 5.09 -9.44
C LEU A 205 -19.03 5.48 -10.16
#